data_AF-A0A0A6VU35-F1
#
_entry.id   AF-A0A0A6VU35-F1
#
_cell.length_a   1.000
_cell.length_b   1.000
_cell.length_c   1.000
_cell.angle_alpha   90.00
_cell.angle_beta   90.00
_cell.angle_gamma   90.00
#
_symmetry.space_group_name_H-M   'P 1'
#
loop_
_entity.id
_entity.type
_entity.pdbx_description
1 polymer ?
#
loop_
_entity_poly.entity_id
_entity_poly.type
_entity_poly.pdbx_seq_one_letter_code
_entity_poly.pdbx_strand_id
1 'polypeptide(L)'
;MEIYEISDATRIAEGAAVEGTYKVSCTAGSNIFVSLSVTQRVSEGRIANGSYFQQWVCEGGEVELDYQAVAFNMAFDEGPAVLSGFIQECQAEFCGTGTNLPLQVIEIAD
;
A
#
# COMPACT_ATOMS: atom_id res chain seq x y z
N MET A 1 -8.23 -13.22 4.48
CA MET A 1 -7.61 -12.32 3.49
C MET A 1 -6.55 -11.53 4.19
N GLU A 2 -5.36 -11.48 3.62
CA GLU A 2 -4.22 -10.75 4.19
C GLU A 2 -3.39 -10.15 3.06
N ILE A 3 -2.76 -9.03 3.36
CA ILE A 3 -1.65 -8.49 2.58
C ILE A 3 -0.37 -9.04 3.22
N TYR A 4 0.55 -9.54 2.41
CA TYR A 4 1.85 -10.05 2.85
C TYR A 4 2.92 -9.77 1.80
N GLU A 5 4.18 -10.05 2.15
CA GLU A 5 5.34 -9.84 1.26
C GLU A 5 5.37 -8.43 0.64
N ILE A 6 5.17 -7.41 1.49
CA ILE A 6 5.28 -6.02 1.06
C ILE A 6 6.76 -5.71 0.84
N SER A 7 7.10 -5.25 -0.36
CA SER A 7 8.47 -4.88 -0.68
C SER A 7 8.84 -3.49 -0.14
N ASP A 8 10.15 -3.25 -0.10
CA ASP A 8 10.71 -1.90 -0.12
C ASP A 8 10.21 -1.13 -1.35
N ALA A 9 10.37 0.19 -1.31
CA ALA A 9 9.84 1.09 -2.32
C ALA A 9 10.91 1.87 -3.07
N THR A 10 10.60 2.27 -4.29
CA THR A 10 11.41 3.13 -5.15
C THR A 10 10.73 4.48 -5.33
N ARG A 11 11.51 5.56 -5.33
CA ARG A 11 11.04 6.92 -5.56
C ARG A 11 10.69 7.13 -7.03
N ILE A 12 9.54 7.72 -7.27
CA ILE A 12 9.11 8.22 -8.57
C ILE A 12 9.18 9.74 -8.56
N ALA A 13 9.73 10.30 -9.65
CA ALA A 13 9.75 11.75 -9.89
C ALA A 13 10.26 12.54 -8.68
N GLU A 14 11.49 12.22 -8.24
CA GLU A 14 12.16 12.87 -7.10
C GLU A 14 11.34 12.80 -5.79
N GLY A 15 10.66 11.67 -5.56
CA GLY A 15 9.89 11.42 -4.34
C GLY A 15 8.48 12.01 -4.33
N ALA A 16 7.97 12.52 -5.47
CA ALA A 16 6.57 12.92 -5.60
C ALA A 16 5.60 11.73 -5.42
N ALA A 17 6.07 10.51 -5.70
CA ALA A 17 5.43 9.28 -5.31
C ALA A 17 6.48 8.22 -4.96
N VAL A 18 6.06 7.14 -4.35
CA VAL A 18 6.86 5.92 -4.19
C VAL A 18 6.10 4.71 -4.69
N GLU A 19 6.81 3.73 -5.23
CA GLU A 19 6.23 2.48 -5.70
C GLU A 19 6.87 1.26 -5.08
N GLY A 20 6.09 0.21 -4.86
CA GLY A 20 6.56 -1.10 -4.44
C GLY A 20 5.51 -2.15 -4.76
N THR A 21 5.70 -3.36 -4.26
CA THR A 21 4.82 -4.51 -4.51
C THR A 21 4.27 -5.07 -3.21
N TYR A 22 3.14 -5.76 -3.32
CA TYR A 22 2.56 -6.54 -2.23
C TYR A 22 1.79 -7.74 -2.79
N LYS A 23 1.67 -8.80 -1.98
CA LYS A 23 0.84 -9.96 -2.31
C LYS A 23 -0.44 -10.00 -1.52
N VAL A 24 -1.47 -10.52 -2.17
CA VAL A 24 -2.80 -10.76 -1.59
C VAL A 24 -3.27 -12.15 -1.96
N SER A 25 -3.83 -12.86 -0.99
CA SER A 25 -4.63 -14.06 -1.24
C SER A 25 -6.12 -13.71 -1.21
N CYS A 26 -6.85 -14.01 -2.29
CA CYS A 26 -8.26 -13.66 -2.43
C CYS A 26 -9.12 -14.74 -3.11
N THR A 27 -10.44 -14.65 -2.90
CA THR A 27 -11.42 -15.59 -3.47
C THR A 27 -11.82 -15.14 -4.88
N ALA A 28 -11.93 -16.09 -5.81
CA ALA A 28 -12.38 -15.77 -7.18
C ALA A 28 -13.77 -15.12 -7.18
N GLY A 29 -13.93 -14.06 -7.97
CA GLY A 29 -15.18 -13.31 -8.13
C GLY A 29 -15.45 -12.27 -7.05
N SER A 30 -14.59 -12.12 -6.03
CA SER A 30 -14.76 -11.09 -5.02
C SER A 30 -14.21 -9.74 -5.46
N ASN A 31 -14.83 -8.65 -5.01
CA ASN A 31 -14.30 -7.31 -5.16
C ASN A 31 -13.35 -7.03 -3.99
N ILE A 32 -12.10 -6.72 -4.30
CA ILE A 32 -11.09 -6.38 -3.30
C ILE A 32 -10.89 -4.88 -3.27
N PHE A 33 -10.77 -4.34 -2.07
CA PHE A 33 -10.46 -2.95 -1.79
C PHE A 33 -9.19 -2.91 -0.95
N VAL A 34 -8.18 -2.20 -1.41
CA VAL A 34 -6.94 -1.97 -0.68
C VAL A 34 -6.72 -0.48 -0.53
N SER A 35 -6.38 -0.05 0.68
CA SER A 35 -5.91 1.30 0.96
C SER A 35 -4.61 1.19 1.72
N LEU A 36 -3.53 1.72 1.15
CA LEU A 36 -2.23 1.80 1.78
C LEU A 36 -1.86 3.27 2.00
N SER A 37 -1.17 3.53 3.09
CA SER A 37 -0.64 4.85 3.44
C SER A 37 0.84 4.70 3.80
N VAL A 38 1.67 5.56 3.22
CA VAL A 38 3.10 5.64 3.51
C VAL A 38 3.35 6.93 4.27
N THR A 39 4.03 6.81 5.41
CA THR A 39 4.42 7.92 6.27
C THR A 39 5.92 7.85 6.50
N GLN A 40 6.64 8.94 6.23
CA GLN A 40 8.09 8.99 6.39
C GLN A 40 8.49 10.24 7.16
N ARG A 41 9.45 10.10 8.08
CA ARG A 41 10.16 11.26 8.63
C ARG A 41 11.26 11.67 7.66
N VAL A 42 11.10 12.85 7.08
CA VAL A 42 12.03 13.42 6.08
C VAL A 42 12.92 14.49 6.73
N SER A 43 13.75 15.13 5.90
CA SER A 43 14.62 16.25 6.29
C SER A 43 13.93 17.27 7.22
N GLU A 44 14.72 17.77 8.18
CA GLU A 44 14.30 18.75 9.20
C GLU A 44 13.22 18.22 10.17
N GLY A 45 13.02 16.90 10.21
CA GLY A 45 12.03 16.26 11.09
C GLY A 45 10.58 16.47 10.64
N ARG A 46 10.38 16.91 9.40
CA ARG A 46 9.06 16.98 8.77
C ARG A 46 8.56 15.58 8.42
N ILE A 47 7.27 15.45 8.14
CA ILE A 47 6.65 14.17 7.81
C ILE A 47 6.07 14.23 6.41
N ALA A 48 6.55 13.38 5.50
CA ALA A 48 5.90 13.11 4.22
C ALA A 48 4.81 12.06 4.41
N ASN A 49 3.65 12.26 3.79
CA ASN A 49 2.57 11.28 3.76
C ASN A 49 2.05 11.13 2.34
N GLY A 50 1.66 9.91 2.00
CA GLY A 50 0.97 9.60 0.76
C GLY A 50 0.09 8.38 0.92
N SER A 51 -0.80 8.17 -0.04
CA SER A 51 -1.63 6.98 -0.04
C SER A 51 -1.79 6.39 -1.43
N TYR A 52 -2.18 5.13 -1.44
CA TYR A 52 -2.56 4.34 -2.58
C TYR A 52 -3.92 3.72 -2.32
N PHE A 53 -4.78 3.69 -3.33
CA PHE A 53 -6.06 3.02 -3.28
C PHE A 53 -6.24 2.19 -4.55
N GLN A 54 -6.70 0.95 -4.38
CA GLN A 54 -6.98 0.06 -5.48
C GLN A 54 -8.25 -0.74 -5.22
N GLN A 55 -9.00 -0.94 -6.29
CA GLN A 55 -10.13 -1.84 -6.32
C GLN A 55 -10.07 -2.73 -7.56
N TRP A 56 -10.29 -4.03 -7.39
CA TRP A 56 -10.35 -4.96 -8.51
C TRP A 56 -11.25 -6.16 -8.19
N VAL A 57 -11.63 -6.91 -9.23
CA VAL A 57 -12.27 -8.21 -9.09
C VAL A 57 -11.19 -9.28 -9.07
N CYS A 58 -11.12 -10.06 -8.00
CA CYS A 58 -10.13 -11.12 -7.83
C CYS A 58 -10.44 -12.31 -8.74
N GLU A 59 -9.43 -12.85 -9.42
CA GLU A 59 -9.54 -14.09 -10.22
C GLU A 59 -9.37 -15.36 -9.37
N GLY A 60 -9.00 -15.20 -8.10
CA GLY A 60 -8.75 -16.25 -7.13
C GLY A 60 -7.27 -16.58 -6.98
N GLY A 61 -6.89 -17.06 -5.79
CA GLY A 61 -5.51 -17.46 -5.49
C GLY A 61 -4.66 -16.31 -4.96
N GLU A 62 -3.37 -16.36 -5.26
CA GLU A 62 -2.39 -15.33 -4.87
C GLU A 62 -2.13 -14.38 -6.03
N VAL A 63 -2.17 -13.08 -5.75
CA VAL A 63 -1.93 -12.02 -6.73
C VAL A 63 -0.85 -11.09 -6.18
N GLU A 64 0.13 -10.77 -7.01
CA GLU A 64 1.12 -9.74 -6.75
C GLU A 64 0.67 -8.45 -7.45
N LEU A 65 0.71 -7.34 -6.71
CA LEU A 65 0.23 -6.05 -7.17
C LEU A 65 1.24 -4.96 -6.83
N ASP A 66 1.30 -3.96 -7.71
CA ASP A 66 2.04 -2.73 -7.46
C ASP A 66 1.18 -1.79 -6.58
N TYR A 67 1.83 -1.09 -5.66
CA TYR A 67 1.27 0.08 -5.01
C TYR A 67 2.05 1.32 -5.42
N GLN A 68 1.35 2.43 -5.61
CA GLN A 68 1.95 3.73 -5.90
C GLN A 68 1.36 4.79 -4.95
N ALA A 69 2.12 5.13 -3.90
CA ALA A 69 1.69 6.10 -2.91
C ALA A 69 2.13 7.50 -3.33
N VAL A 70 1.16 8.33 -3.71
CA VAL A 70 1.40 9.73 -4.13
C VAL A 70 1.50 10.62 -2.90
N ALA A 71 2.55 11.43 -2.81
CA ALA A 71 2.76 12.35 -1.72
C ALA A 71 1.71 13.47 -1.69
N PHE A 72 1.20 13.82 -0.50
CA PHE A 72 0.18 14.85 -0.32
C PHE A 72 0.76 16.23 -0.01
N ASN A 73 1.83 16.28 0.77
CA ASN A 73 2.29 17.50 1.43
C ASN A 73 3.75 17.85 1.10
N MET A 74 4.62 16.85 0.95
CA MET A 74 6.00 17.01 0.52
C MET A 74 6.52 15.68 -0.03
N ALA A 75 7.55 15.76 -0.88
CA ALA A 75 8.21 14.59 -1.43
C ALA A 75 8.78 13.68 -0.32
N PHE A 76 8.82 12.39 -0.63
CA PHE A 76 9.54 11.39 0.14
C PHE A 76 11.05 11.51 -0.10
N ASP A 77 11.82 11.24 0.94
CA ASP A 77 13.28 11.11 0.89
C ASP A 77 13.67 9.62 0.76
N GLU A 78 14.94 9.32 0.54
CA GLU A 78 15.46 7.95 0.75
C GLU A 78 15.47 7.57 2.24
N GLY A 79 15.34 6.28 2.52
CA GLY A 79 15.44 5.68 3.85
C GLY A 79 14.11 5.17 4.42
N PRO A 80 14.05 4.92 5.74
CA PRO A 80 12.97 4.15 6.33
C PRO A 80 11.66 4.93 6.37
N ALA A 81 10.57 4.27 5.96
CA ALA A 81 9.21 4.74 6.06
C ALA A 81 8.31 3.70 6.74
N VAL A 82 7.14 4.13 7.19
CA VAL A 82 6.11 3.26 7.74
C VAL A 82 4.99 3.13 6.73
N LEU A 83 4.69 1.90 6.35
CA LEU A 83 3.53 1.53 5.56
C LEU A 83 2.44 0.98 6.50
N SER A 84 1.23 1.46 6.30
CA SER A 84 0.03 1.04 7.03
C SER A 84 -1.14 0.96 6.07
N GLY A 85 -2.22 0.30 6.45
CA GLY A 85 -3.37 0.22 5.56
C GLY A 85 -4.46 -0.71 6.02
N PHE A 86 -5.39 -0.97 5.12
CA PHE A 86 -6.39 -2.00 5.29
C PHE A 86 -6.72 -2.67 3.95
N ILE A 87 -7.20 -3.90 4.05
CA ILE A 87 -7.75 -4.67 2.94
C ILE A 87 -9.17 -5.11 3.28
N GLN A 88 -10.07 -5.06 2.32
CA GLN A 88 -11.44 -5.54 2.47
C GLN A 88 -11.88 -6.33 1.24
N GLU A 89 -12.50 -7.48 1.50
CA GLU A 89 -13.16 -8.31 0.49
C GLU A 89 -14.66 -8.06 0.53
N CYS A 90 -15.26 -7.78 -0.62
CA CYS A 90 -16.69 -7.68 -0.79
C CYS A 90 -17.20 -8.69 -1.82
N GLN A 91 -18.24 -9.41 -1.46
CA GLN A 91 -19.04 -10.23 -2.36
C GLN A 91 -20.26 -9.42 -2.83
N ALA A 92 -21.00 -9.93 -3.81
CA ALA A 92 -22.07 -9.20 -4.52
C ALA A 92 -23.07 -8.44 -3.62
N GLU A 93 -23.35 -8.94 -2.42
CA GLU A 93 -24.34 -8.35 -1.51
C GLU A 93 -23.79 -7.96 -0.13
N PHE A 94 -22.51 -8.26 0.16
CA PHE A 94 -21.93 -8.02 1.49
C PHE A 94 -20.43 -7.77 1.42
N CYS A 95 -19.96 -6.83 2.25
CA CYS A 95 -18.54 -6.67 2.53
C CYS A 95 -18.17 -7.42 3.80
N GLY A 96 -17.10 -8.19 3.76
CA GLY A 96 -16.48 -8.78 4.94
C GLY A 96 -15.90 -7.70 5.86
N THR A 97 -15.49 -8.11 7.07
CA THR A 97 -14.73 -7.24 7.96
C THR A 97 -13.39 -6.89 7.33
N GLY A 98 -13.11 -5.60 7.16
CA GLY A 98 -11.80 -5.13 6.71
C GLY A 98 -10.70 -5.59 7.68
N THR A 99 -9.57 -6.01 7.13
CA THR A 99 -8.38 -6.40 7.88
C THR A 99 -7.39 -5.25 7.84
N ASN A 100 -7.06 -4.69 9.00
CA ASN A 100 -6.00 -3.70 9.11
C ASN A 100 -4.65 -4.38 8.94
N LEU A 101 -3.78 -3.77 8.16
CA LEU A 101 -2.40 -4.17 8.07
C LEU A 101 -1.65 -3.70 9.33
N PRO A 102 -0.81 -4.54 9.97
CA PRO A 102 0.13 -4.06 10.97
C PRO A 102 1.05 -3.00 10.38
N LEU A 103 1.60 -2.12 11.22
CA LEU A 103 2.62 -1.18 10.76
C LEU A 103 3.84 -1.98 10.26
N GLN A 104 4.23 -1.74 9.02
CA GLN A 104 5.42 -2.31 8.40
C GLN A 104 6.44 -1.21 8.17
N VAL A 105 7.71 -1.50 8.48
CA VAL A 105 8.81 -0.61 8.08
C VAL A 105 9.29 -1.07 6.72
N ILE A 106 9.36 -0.14 5.79
CA ILE A 106 9.91 -0.33 4.44
C ILE A 106 11.07 0.64 4.25
N GLU A 107 12.02 0.29 3.40
CA GLU A 107 13.05 1.22 2.93
C GLU A 107 12.61 1.86 1.61
N ILE A 108 12.82 3.18 1.47
CA ILE A 108 12.62 3.92 0.23
C ILE A 108 13.99 4.15 -0.41
N ALA A 109 14.16 3.73 -1.67
CA ALA A 109 15.36 3.91 -2.48
C ALA A 109 15.05 4.69 -3.77
N ASP A 110 16.09 4.97 -4.57
CA ASP A 110 15.99 5.55 -5.93
C ASP A 110 15.74 4.50 -7.02
#